data_AF-A0A1Z9Q924-F1
#
_entry.id   AF-A0A1Z9Q924-F1
#
_cell.length_a   1.000
_cell.length_b   1.000
_cell.length_c   1.000
_cell.angle_alpha   90.00
_cell.angle_beta   90.00
_cell.angle_gamma   90.00
#
_symmetry.space_group_name_H-M   'P 1'
#
loop_
_entity.id
_entity.type
_entity.pdbx_description
1 polymer ?
#
loop_
_entity_poly.entity_id
_entity_poly.type
_entity_poly.pdbx_seq_one_letter_code
_entity_poly.pdbx_strand_id
1 'polypeptide(L)'
;MPLASFLQLAPAGTARPEGATSMLTLEAKPLTVVPSVGSTPATENMVLFGFSDERLLEGTEMEGTRSYDVLPGSEKVLEASRRPLSSVKAVLIIDGIVQMEPPNFRAMLEREEISATVGDMFAQHDGLIVKYFLASRWGQKNRGGGGYFFQSTADIEKYLSSDFWNESAKDTPWEDVTYEMYSVVEAPN
;
A
#
# COMPACT_ATOMS: atom_id res chain seq x y z
N MET A 1 11.58 -12.18 4.58
CA MET A 1 11.71 -10.76 4.19
C MET A 1 11.14 -9.93 5.33
N PRO A 2 11.89 -9.02 5.95
CA PRO A 2 11.32 -8.07 6.90
C PRO A 2 10.40 -7.09 6.16
N LEU A 3 9.44 -6.48 6.86
CA LEU A 3 8.65 -5.38 6.29
C LEU A 3 9.56 -4.19 5.99
N ALA A 4 9.27 -3.51 4.89
CA ALA A 4 9.95 -2.27 4.55
C ALA A 4 9.44 -1.13 5.46
N SER A 5 10.35 -0.24 5.84
CA SER A 5 10.04 1.04 6.50
C SER A 5 9.61 2.11 5.49
N PHE A 6 10.02 1.94 4.24
CA PHE A 6 9.68 2.83 3.13
C PHE A 6 9.37 2.02 1.88
N LEU A 7 8.39 2.49 1.13
CA LEU A 7 8.05 1.93 -0.18
C LEU A 7 8.27 2.98 -1.26
N GLN A 8 8.78 2.54 -2.40
CA GLN A 8 8.91 3.36 -3.60
C GLN A 8 8.30 2.64 -4.78
N LEU A 9 7.31 3.26 -5.40
CA LEU A 9 6.69 2.80 -6.63
C LEU A 9 7.25 3.60 -7.79
N ALA A 10 7.94 2.93 -8.70
CA ALA A 10 8.64 3.55 -9.82
C ALA A 10 8.15 2.97 -11.16
N PRO A 11 8.35 3.67 -12.29
CA PRO A 11 8.01 3.15 -13.62
C PRO A 11 8.67 1.79 -13.92
N ALA A 12 8.00 0.97 -14.74
CA ALA A 12 8.58 -0.27 -15.23
C ALA A 12 9.95 -0.05 -15.90
N GLY A 13 10.87 -0.99 -15.70
CA GLY A 13 12.24 -0.90 -16.24
C GLY A 13 13.22 -0.10 -15.37
N THR A 14 12.75 0.54 -14.31
CA THR A 14 13.62 1.14 -13.29
C THR A 14 14.52 0.06 -12.67
N ALA A 15 15.83 0.25 -12.72
CA ALA A 15 16.79 -0.66 -12.12
C ALA A 15 16.66 -0.69 -10.59
N ARG A 16 16.93 -1.84 -9.96
CA ARG A 16 16.92 -1.96 -8.50
C ARG A 16 17.90 -0.96 -7.88
N PRO A 17 17.43 0.00 -7.06
CA PRO A 17 18.32 0.93 -6.38
C PRO A 17 19.23 0.20 -5.40
N GLU A 18 20.42 0.74 -5.18
CA GLU A 18 21.34 0.23 -4.16
C GLU A 18 20.66 0.32 -2.78
N GLY A 19 20.79 -0.75 -1.98
CA GLY A 19 20.19 -0.82 -0.66
C GLY A 19 18.68 -1.15 -0.61
N ALA A 20 18.00 -1.29 -1.75
CA ALA A 20 16.63 -1.82 -1.78
C ALA A 20 16.61 -3.24 -1.19
N THR A 21 15.83 -3.45 -0.14
CA THR A 21 15.69 -4.74 0.57
C THR A 21 14.76 -5.72 -0.14
N SER A 22 13.83 -5.18 -0.95
CA SER A 22 12.89 -5.95 -1.76
C SER A 22 12.60 -5.25 -3.08
N MET A 23 12.20 -6.02 -4.08
CA MET A 23 11.78 -5.54 -5.39
C MET A 23 10.64 -6.44 -5.89
N LEU A 24 9.55 -5.84 -6.36
CA LEU A 24 8.44 -6.55 -7.01
C LEU A 24 8.19 -5.92 -8.37
N THR A 25 8.18 -6.73 -9.42
CA THR A 25 7.72 -6.30 -10.75
C THR A 25 6.20 -6.41 -10.81
N LEU A 26 5.55 -5.29 -11.08
CA LEU A 26 4.10 -5.14 -11.01
C LEU A 26 3.53 -4.95 -12.43
N GLU A 27 2.69 -5.90 -12.85
CA GLU A 27 1.90 -5.77 -14.07
C GLU A 27 0.54 -5.18 -13.73
N ALA A 28 0.21 -4.06 -14.37
CA ALA A 28 -1.07 -3.39 -14.21
C ALA A 28 -2.24 -4.28 -14.61
N LYS A 29 -3.29 -4.31 -13.79
CA LYS A 29 -4.52 -5.03 -14.08
C LYS A 29 -5.72 -4.09 -13.97
N PRO A 30 -6.70 -4.19 -14.89
CA PRO A 30 -7.92 -3.41 -14.77
C PRO A 30 -8.70 -3.87 -13.54
N LEU A 31 -9.18 -2.92 -12.76
CA LEU A 31 -10.19 -3.18 -11.72
C LEU A 31 -11.56 -3.33 -12.38
N THR A 32 -12.28 -4.37 -11.98
CA THR A 32 -13.65 -4.63 -12.43
C THR A 32 -14.66 -4.07 -11.44
N VAL A 33 -14.31 -4.00 -10.16
CA VAL A 33 -15.11 -3.32 -9.14
C VAL A 33 -14.99 -1.81 -9.30
N VAL A 34 -16.13 -1.14 -9.33
CA VAL A 34 -16.21 0.32 -9.32
C VAL A 34 -16.23 0.77 -7.85
N PRO A 35 -15.17 1.42 -7.36
CA PRO A 35 -15.13 1.87 -5.97
C PRO A 35 -16.21 2.93 -5.74
N SER A 36 -16.77 2.97 -4.53
CA SER A 36 -17.82 3.92 -4.16
C SER A 36 -17.34 5.38 -4.09
N VAL A 37 -16.02 5.58 -4.01
CA VAL A 37 -15.35 6.89 -3.97
C VAL A 37 -14.08 6.81 -4.81
N GLY A 38 -13.68 7.93 -5.42
CA GLY A 38 -12.46 8.00 -6.21
C GLY A 38 -12.58 7.47 -7.64
N SER A 39 -11.43 7.13 -8.21
CA SER A 39 -11.31 6.68 -9.61
C SER A 39 -10.32 5.52 -9.75
N THR A 40 -10.47 4.77 -10.83
CA THR A 40 -9.56 3.69 -11.24
C THR A 40 -8.81 4.17 -12.50
N PRO A 41 -7.71 4.93 -12.35
CA PRO A 41 -6.99 5.44 -13.50
C PRO A 41 -6.45 4.28 -14.36
N ALA A 42 -6.19 4.55 -15.64
CA ALA A 42 -5.41 3.63 -16.45
C ALA A 42 -4.01 3.51 -15.82
N THR A 43 -3.65 2.29 -15.45
CA THR A 43 -2.39 2.01 -14.77
C THR A 43 -1.36 1.50 -15.77
N GLU A 44 -0.13 1.96 -15.61
CA GLU A 44 1.04 1.41 -16.30
C GLU A 44 1.72 0.36 -15.42
N ASN A 45 2.54 -0.50 -16.03
CA ASN A 45 3.36 -1.43 -15.27
C ASN A 45 4.35 -0.65 -14.40
N MET A 46 4.63 -1.16 -13.20
CA MET A 46 5.46 -0.51 -12.21
C MET A 46 6.49 -1.48 -11.62
N VAL A 47 7.42 -0.94 -10.85
CA VAL A 47 8.27 -1.69 -9.95
C VAL A 47 8.12 -1.12 -8.54
N LEU A 48 7.90 -1.99 -7.56
CA LEU A 48 7.82 -1.60 -6.16
C LEU A 48 9.09 -2.01 -5.42
N PHE A 49 9.77 -1.05 -4.84
CA PHE A 49 10.95 -1.24 -4.00
C PHE A 49 10.62 -1.05 -2.53
N GLY A 50 11.24 -1.84 -1.67
CA GLY A 50 11.17 -1.67 -0.22
C GLY A 50 12.53 -1.35 0.38
N PHE A 51 12.57 -0.38 1.31
CA PHE A 51 13.77 0.06 1.99
C PHE A 51 13.58 0.00 3.51
N SER A 52 14.66 -0.21 4.24
CA SER A 52 14.68 -0.20 5.72
C SER A 52 15.23 1.10 6.29
N ASP A 53 15.98 1.86 5.50
CA ASP A 53 16.71 3.06 5.90
C ASP A 53 16.39 4.21 4.95
N GLU A 54 16.05 5.38 5.50
CA GLU A 54 15.64 6.53 4.71
C GLU A 54 16.74 7.09 3.83
N ARG A 55 18.00 6.94 4.24
CA ARG A 55 19.18 7.48 3.53
C ARG A 55 19.34 6.83 2.16
N LEU A 56 18.76 5.64 1.98
CA LEU A 56 18.78 4.89 0.73
C LEU A 56 17.75 5.38 -0.29
N LEU A 57 16.85 6.29 0.12
CA LEU A 57 15.91 6.96 -0.78
C LEU A 57 16.48 8.26 -1.35
N GLU A 58 17.50 8.85 -0.71
CA GLU A 58 18.09 10.10 -1.19
C GLU A 58 18.68 9.92 -2.59
N GLY A 59 18.29 10.79 -3.52
CA GLY A 59 18.74 10.72 -4.92
C GLY A 59 18.08 9.64 -5.77
N THR A 60 17.14 8.86 -5.22
CA THR A 60 16.31 7.92 -5.99
C THR A 60 15.05 8.57 -6.58
N GLU A 61 14.77 9.82 -6.20
CA GLU A 61 13.62 10.57 -6.69
C GLU A 61 13.80 10.90 -8.17
N MET A 62 12.94 10.34 -9.00
CA MET A 62 12.89 10.58 -10.43
C MET A 62 11.45 10.79 -10.88
N GLU A 63 11.28 11.34 -12.08
CA GLU A 63 9.96 11.58 -12.67
C GLU A 63 9.13 10.28 -12.68
N GLY A 64 7.86 10.38 -12.27
CA GLY A 64 6.94 9.24 -12.19
C GLY A 64 7.11 8.35 -10.95
N THR A 65 8.03 8.65 -10.04
CA THR A 65 8.24 7.88 -8.81
C THR A 65 7.40 8.40 -7.65
N ARG A 66 6.79 7.49 -6.89
CA ARG A 66 6.04 7.79 -5.67
C ARG A 66 6.72 7.11 -4.48
N SER A 67 7.10 7.91 -3.48
CA SER A 67 7.79 7.42 -2.29
C SER A 67 6.94 7.62 -1.04
N TYR A 68 6.88 6.59 -0.20
CA TYR A 68 6.00 6.52 0.94
C TYR A 68 6.76 6.13 2.22
N ASP A 69 6.45 6.82 3.31
CA ASP A 69 6.72 6.35 4.66
C ASP A 69 5.72 5.25 5.01
N VAL A 70 6.20 4.14 5.58
CA VAL A 70 5.33 3.11 6.18
C VAL A 70 5.05 3.49 7.63
N LEU A 71 3.78 3.78 7.91
CA LEU A 71 3.31 4.14 9.24
C LEU A 71 3.18 2.90 10.15
N PRO A 72 3.16 3.07 11.49
CA PRO A 72 2.98 1.97 12.42
C PRO A 72 1.69 1.15 12.18
N GLY A 73 1.72 -0.11 12.60
CA GLY A 73 0.58 -1.04 12.50
C GLY A 73 0.69 -2.06 11.36
N SER A 74 1.49 -1.81 10.33
CA SER A 74 1.67 -2.77 9.22
C SER A 74 2.26 -4.11 9.68
N GLU A 75 3.17 -4.09 10.64
CA GLU A 75 3.70 -5.30 11.28
C GLU A 75 2.61 -6.11 11.96
N LYS A 76 1.67 -5.45 12.64
CA LYS A 76 0.55 -6.12 13.30
C LYS A 76 -0.41 -6.77 12.31
N VAL A 77 -0.61 -6.18 11.14
CA VAL A 77 -1.39 -6.81 10.07
C VAL A 77 -0.68 -8.06 9.53
N LEU A 78 0.64 -8.00 9.31
CA LEU A 78 1.41 -9.14 8.85
C LEU A 78 1.43 -10.29 9.88
N GLU A 79 1.65 -9.97 11.16
CA GLU A 79 1.62 -10.94 12.26
C GLU A 79 0.25 -11.62 12.37
N ALA A 80 -0.82 -10.84 12.34
CA ALA A 80 -2.19 -11.33 12.49
C ALA A 80 -2.63 -12.16 11.27
N SER A 81 -2.18 -11.83 10.05
CA SER A 81 -2.56 -12.58 8.84
C SER A 81 -2.00 -14.00 8.83
N ARG A 82 -0.85 -14.22 9.50
CA ARG A 82 -0.10 -15.48 9.51
C ARG A 82 0.25 -15.97 8.10
N ARG A 83 0.31 -15.06 7.13
CA ARG A 83 0.68 -15.34 5.74
C ARG A 83 2.07 -14.76 5.46
N PRO A 84 2.99 -15.51 4.84
CA PRO A 84 4.33 -14.99 4.60
C PRO A 84 4.33 -14.01 3.43
N LEU A 85 5.19 -12.97 3.49
CA LEU A 85 5.39 -12.01 2.39
C LEU A 85 5.83 -12.68 1.07
N SER A 86 6.43 -13.87 1.12
CA SER A 86 6.76 -14.65 -0.09
C SER A 86 5.54 -15.16 -0.85
N SER A 87 4.34 -15.13 -0.24
CA SER A 87 3.08 -15.52 -0.88
C SER A 87 2.40 -14.39 -1.64
N VAL A 88 2.99 -13.19 -1.70
CA VAL A 88 2.42 -12.03 -2.39
C VAL A 88 2.40 -12.30 -3.89
N LYS A 89 1.21 -12.17 -4.49
CA LYS A 89 0.97 -12.33 -5.93
C LYS A 89 0.19 -11.18 -6.53
N ALA A 90 -0.41 -10.32 -5.70
CA ALA A 90 -1.08 -9.13 -6.16
C ALA A 90 -0.88 -7.99 -5.17
N VAL A 91 -0.92 -6.77 -5.68
CA VAL A 91 -0.78 -5.54 -4.90
C VAL A 91 -1.90 -4.59 -5.31
N LEU A 92 -2.58 -4.02 -4.33
CA LEU A 92 -3.51 -2.92 -4.49
C LEU A 92 -2.89 -1.69 -3.85
N ILE A 93 -2.73 -0.62 -4.61
CA ILE A 93 -2.35 0.70 -4.09
C ILE A 93 -3.60 1.56 -4.07
N ILE A 94 -3.90 2.10 -2.90
CA ILE A 94 -4.93 3.12 -2.72
C ILE A 94 -4.21 4.37 -2.23
N ASP A 95 -4.35 5.45 -2.97
CA ASP A 95 -3.72 6.74 -2.70
C ASP A 95 -4.78 7.84 -2.78
N GLY A 96 -4.64 8.88 -1.96
CA GLY A 96 -5.58 10.00 -1.92
C GLY A 96 -5.14 11.04 -0.91
N ILE A 97 -5.88 12.15 -0.81
CA ILE A 97 -5.62 13.23 0.13
C ILE A 97 -6.61 13.11 1.28
N VAL A 98 -6.13 12.84 2.49
CA VAL A 98 -6.99 12.77 3.68
C VAL A 98 -7.25 14.18 4.20
N GLN A 99 -8.49 14.66 4.06
CA GLN A 99 -8.95 15.98 4.49
C GLN A 99 -9.32 15.98 5.99
N MET A 100 -8.37 15.60 6.84
CA MET A 100 -8.53 15.59 8.29
C MET A 100 -7.41 16.38 8.94
N GLU A 101 -7.78 17.42 9.69
CA GLU A 101 -6.86 18.11 10.59
C GLU A 101 -6.50 17.19 11.77
N PRO A 102 -5.31 17.31 12.37
CA PRO A 102 -4.91 16.49 13.49
C PRO A 102 -5.94 16.44 14.65
N PRO A 103 -6.14 15.27 15.30
CA PRO A 103 -5.47 14.00 15.01
C PRO A 103 -6.08 13.31 13.77
N ASN A 104 -5.29 13.21 12.70
CA ASN A 104 -5.65 12.54 11.46
C ASN A 104 -5.20 11.08 11.51
N PHE A 105 -5.53 10.29 10.48
CA PHE A 105 -5.23 8.85 10.47
C PHE A 105 -3.74 8.53 10.72
N ARG A 106 -2.82 9.39 10.26
CA ARG A 106 -1.39 9.29 10.57
C ARG A 106 -1.13 9.46 12.07
N ALA A 107 -1.62 10.54 12.67
CA ALA A 107 -1.49 10.79 14.12
C ALA A 107 -2.17 9.72 14.98
N MET A 108 -3.24 9.09 14.48
CA MET A 108 -3.89 7.96 15.14
C MET A 108 -3.00 6.73 15.15
N LEU A 109 -2.39 6.35 14.01
CA LEU A 109 -1.51 5.19 13.93
C LEU A 109 -0.20 5.37 14.71
N GLU A 110 0.26 6.60 14.90
CA GLU A 110 1.41 6.90 15.77
C GLU A 110 1.15 6.56 17.25
N ARG A 111 -0.11 6.40 17.65
CA ARG A 111 -0.47 5.90 18.99
C ARG A 111 -0.40 4.38 19.01
N GLU A 112 0.44 3.84 19.88
CA GLU A 112 0.66 2.39 20.04
C GLU A 112 -0.66 1.63 20.31
N GLU A 113 -1.54 2.19 21.13
CA GLU A 113 -2.85 1.62 21.44
C GLU A 113 -3.69 1.34 20.17
N ILE A 114 -3.63 2.24 19.19
CA ILE A 114 -4.39 2.14 17.95
C ILE A 114 -3.67 1.19 16.98
N SER A 115 -2.38 1.41 16.75
CA SER A 115 -1.60 0.57 15.82
C SER A 115 -1.47 -0.89 16.28
N ALA A 116 -1.59 -1.17 17.57
CA ALA A 116 -1.67 -2.54 18.10
C ALA A 116 -2.96 -3.28 17.70
N THR A 117 -4.07 -2.55 17.50
CA THR A 117 -5.41 -3.14 17.25
C THR A 117 -5.77 -3.29 15.78
N VAL A 118 -5.11 -2.56 14.87
CA VAL A 118 -5.45 -2.60 13.43
C VAL A 118 -5.11 -3.94 12.77
N GLY A 119 -4.27 -4.77 13.40
CA GLY A 119 -3.82 -6.05 12.86
C GLY A 119 -4.98 -6.97 12.51
N ASP A 120 -5.81 -7.32 13.50
CA ASP A 120 -6.94 -8.24 13.33
C ASP A 120 -8.00 -7.69 12.37
N MET A 121 -8.22 -6.38 12.41
CA MET A 121 -9.21 -5.70 11.54
C MET A 121 -8.94 -5.93 10.06
N PHE A 122 -7.67 -5.88 9.64
CA PHE A 122 -7.30 -6.15 8.25
C PHE A 122 -7.02 -7.64 7.99
N ALA A 123 -6.36 -8.34 8.91
CA ALA A 123 -5.92 -9.73 8.70
C ALA A 123 -7.05 -10.74 8.44
N GLN A 124 -8.27 -10.43 8.91
CA GLN A 124 -9.46 -11.25 8.69
C GLN A 124 -9.93 -11.33 7.23
N HIS A 125 -9.44 -10.47 6.34
CA HIS A 125 -9.84 -10.49 4.94
C HIS A 125 -9.08 -11.57 4.15
N ASP A 126 -9.83 -12.32 3.35
CA ASP A 126 -9.28 -13.41 2.53
C ASP A 126 -8.14 -12.91 1.63
N GLY A 127 -7.08 -13.70 1.57
CA GLY A 127 -5.90 -13.42 0.76
C GLY A 127 -5.05 -12.23 1.20
N LEU A 128 -5.50 -11.35 2.12
CA LEU A 128 -4.71 -10.21 2.57
C LEU A 128 -3.55 -10.68 3.44
N ILE A 129 -2.32 -10.34 3.02
CA ILE A 129 -1.08 -10.70 3.69
C ILE A 129 -0.64 -9.56 4.60
N VAL A 130 -0.62 -8.33 4.09
CA VAL A 130 -0.28 -7.13 4.86
C VAL A 130 -0.94 -5.90 4.23
N LYS A 131 -1.29 -4.93 5.07
CA LYS A 131 -1.53 -3.55 4.68
C LYS A 131 -0.35 -2.70 5.13
N TYR A 132 0.39 -2.15 4.18
CA TYR A 132 1.28 -1.02 4.41
C TYR A 132 0.42 0.24 4.58
N PHE A 133 0.49 0.87 5.73
CA PHE A 133 -0.13 2.18 5.95
C PHE A 133 0.80 3.24 5.40
N LEU A 134 0.37 3.99 4.39
CA LEU A 134 1.27 4.85 3.61
C LEU A 134 1.00 6.32 3.90
N ALA A 135 2.07 7.07 4.13
CA ALA A 135 2.06 8.53 3.99
C ALA A 135 3.05 8.94 2.91
N SER A 136 2.67 9.89 2.05
CA SER A 136 3.57 10.45 1.05
C SER A 136 4.80 11.01 1.74
N ARG A 137 5.99 10.54 1.36
CA ARG A 137 7.25 11.04 1.91
C ARG A 137 7.60 12.39 1.30
N TRP A 138 7.44 12.48 -0.02
CA TRP A 138 7.63 13.69 -0.79
C TRP A 138 6.27 14.21 -1.26
N GLY A 139 6.09 15.53 -1.33
CA GLY A 139 4.84 16.15 -1.76
C GLY A 139 3.87 16.53 -0.63
N GLN A 140 2.56 16.38 -0.86
CA GLN A 140 1.53 16.88 0.05
C GLN A 140 1.48 16.07 1.36
N LYS A 141 1.58 16.76 2.50
CA LYS A 141 1.66 16.16 3.84
C LYS A 141 0.51 15.20 4.19
N ASN A 142 -0.69 15.46 3.67
CA ASN A 142 -1.90 14.67 3.93
C ASN A 142 -2.20 13.63 2.83
N ARG A 143 -1.32 13.50 1.83
CA ARG A 143 -1.46 12.49 0.80
C ARG A 143 -0.93 11.15 1.31
N GLY A 144 -1.65 10.09 1.03
CA GLY A 144 -1.29 8.74 1.43
C GLY A 144 -2.46 7.78 1.29
N GLY A 145 -2.34 6.62 1.92
CA GLY A 145 -3.39 5.61 1.87
C GLY A 145 -2.87 4.25 2.30
N GLY A 146 -2.96 3.26 1.42
CA GLY A 146 -2.54 1.90 1.75
C GLY A 146 -1.98 1.12 0.57
N GLY A 147 -0.89 0.40 0.83
CA GLY A 147 -0.38 -0.65 -0.04
C GLY A 147 -0.82 -2.00 0.50
N TYR A 148 -1.76 -2.66 -0.17
CA TYR A 148 -2.35 -3.91 0.27
C TYR A 148 -1.80 -5.05 -0.56
N PHE A 149 -1.24 -6.06 0.12
CA PHE A 149 -0.53 -7.15 -0.54
C PHE A 149 -1.36 -8.42 -0.38
N PHE A 150 -1.72 -9.06 -1.50
CA PHE A 150 -2.66 -10.17 -1.56
C PHE A 150 -2.05 -11.42 -2.20
N GLN A 151 -2.69 -12.57 -1.94
CA GLN A 151 -2.38 -13.85 -2.57
C GLN A 151 -2.94 -13.98 -4.01
N SER A 152 -3.87 -13.12 -4.42
CA SER A 152 -4.39 -13.05 -5.78
C SER A 152 -5.07 -11.71 -6.09
N THR A 153 -5.27 -11.41 -7.37
CA THR A 153 -6.08 -10.25 -7.80
C THR A 153 -7.57 -10.46 -7.52
N ALA A 154 -8.04 -11.71 -7.46
CA ALA A 154 -9.43 -12.00 -7.09
C ALA A 154 -9.72 -11.62 -5.63
N ASP A 155 -8.74 -11.77 -4.73
CA ASP A 155 -8.87 -11.35 -3.33
C ASP A 155 -8.97 -9.82 -3.20
N ILE A 156 -8.28 -9.07 -4.08
CA ILE A 156 -8.39 -7.60 -4.16
C ILE A 156 -9.83 -7.19 -4.51
N GLU A 157 -10.40 -7.79 -5.55
CA GLU A 157 -11.77 -7.49 -5.99
C GLU A 157 -12.79 -7.84 -4.91
N LYS A 158 -12.59 -8.98 -4.23
CA LYS A 158 -13.42 -9.39 -3.08
C LYS A 158 -13.31 -8.40 -1.92
N TYR A 159 -12.11 -7.93 -1.62
CA TYR A 159 -11.87 -6.93 -0.57
C TYR A 159 -12.56 -5.60 -0.91
N LEU A 160 -12.39 -5.09 -2.13
CA LEU A 160 -13.01 -3.85 -2.58
C LEU A 160 -14.54 -3.92 -2.67
N SER A 161 -15.10 -5.12 -2.88
CA SER A 161 -16.56 -5.36 -2.86
C SER A 161 -17.13 -5.59 -1.45
N SER A 162 -16.30 -5.66 -0.41
CA SER A 162 -16.75 -6.01 0.93
C SER A 162 -17.47 -4.86 1.63
N ASP A 163 -18.40 -5.21 2.53
CA ASP A 163 -19.06 -4.22 3.39
C ASP A 163 -18.05 -3.43 4.22
N PHE A 164 -17.00 -4.10 4.71
CA PHE A 164 -15.89 -3.47 5.42
C PHE A 164 -15.26 -2.31 4.63
N TRP A 165 -14.94 -2.54 3.35
CA TRP A 165 -14.35 -1.51 2.51
C TRP A 165 -15.36 -0.38 2.24
N ASN A 166 -16.59 -0.74 1.89
CA ASN A 166 -17.64 0.22 1.59
C ASN A 166 -17.97 1.12 2.78
N GLU A 167 -17.92 0.61 4.01
CA GLU A 167 -18.08 1.40 5.24
C GLU A 167 -16.85 2.27 5.50
N SER A 168 -15.65 1.69 5.46
CA SER A 168 -14.38 2.42 5.65
C SER A 168 -14.24 3.60 4.68
N ALA A 169 -14.65 3.41 3.42
CA ALA A 169 -14.55 4.40 2.37
C ALA A 169 -15.55 5.56 2.52
N LYS A 170 -16.73 5.32 3.10
CA LYS A 170 -17.75 6.35 3.36
C LYS A 170 -17.36 7.27 4.50
N ASP A 171 -16.77 6.71 5.54
CA ASP A 171 -16.48 7.44 6.78
C ASP A 171 -15.13 8.16 6.74
N THR A 172 -14.30 7.90 5.72
CA THR A 172 -13.02 8.58 5.54
C THR A 172 -13.22 9.89 4.75
N PRO A 173 -12.84 11.07 5.29
CA PRO A 173 -12.88 12.32 4.55
C PRO A 173 -11.64 12.41 3.66
N TRP A 174 -11.76 11.99 2.41
CA TRP A 174 -10.66 11.94 1.45
C TRP A 174 -11.08 12.45 0.08
N GLU A 175 -10.12 13.08 -0.60
CA GLU A 175 -10.23 13.63 -1.95
C GLU A 175 -9.19 12.98 -2.87
N ASP A 176 -9.41 13.09 -4.18
CA ASP A 176 -8.50 12.60 -5.22
C ASP A 176 -8.08 11.13 -5.03
N VAL A 177 -9.01 10.29 -4.57
CA VAL A 177 -8.75 8.89 -4.29
C VAL A 177 -8.57 8.11 -5.60
N THR A 178 -7.46 7.37 -5.69
CA THR A 178 -7.14 6.50 -6.82
C THR A 178 -6.90 5.07 -6.36
N TYR A 179 -7.30 4.12 -7.19
CA TYR A 179 -7.15 2.68 -6.96
C TYR A 179 -6.36 2.06 -8.11
N GLU A 180 -5.29 1.37 -7.77
CA GLU A 180 -4.40 0.75 -8.75
C GLU A 180 -4.15 -0.70 -8.35
N MET A 181 -4.55 -1.64 -9.21
CA MET A 181 -4.36 -3.07 -9.00
C MET A 181 -3.24 -3.60 -9.89
N TYR A 182 -2.40 -4.45 -9.29
CA TYR A 182 -1.28 -5.10 -9.95
C TYR A 182 -1.23 -6.58 -9.63
N SER A 183 -0.81 -7.39 -10.60
CA SER A 183 -0.26 -8.72 -10.33
C SER A 183 1.26 -8.67 -10.25
N VAL A 184 1.84 -9.51 -9.40
CA VAL A 184 3.30 -9.68 -9.29
C VAL A 184 3.76 -10.66 -10.36
N VAL A 185 4.59 -10.19 -11.30
CA VAL A 185 5.06 -11.00 -12.44
C VAL A 185 6.21 -11.91 -12.04
N GLU A 186 7.09 -11.44 -11.17
CA GLU A 186 8.19 -12.21 -10.60
C GLU A 186 8.42 -11.72 -9.16
N ALA A 187 8.34 -12.64 -8.19
CA ALA A 187 8.92 -12.40 -6.88
C ALA A 187 10.38 -12.87 -6.95
N PRO A 188 11.38 -12.03 -6.66
CA PRO A 188 12.76 -12.50 -6.67
C PRO A 188 12.94 -13.56 -5.59
N ASN A 189 13.56 -14.67 -5.98
CA ASN A 189 14.23 -15.59 -5.06
C ASN A 189 15.27 -14.85 -4.21
#